data_AF-A0A1V9UUJ1-F1
#
_entry.id   AF-A0A1V9UUJ1-F1
#
_cell.length_a   1.000
_cell.length_b   1.000
_cell.length_c   1.000
_cell.angle_alpha   90.00
_cell.angle_beta   90.00
_cell.angle_gamma   90.00
#
_symmetry.space_group_name_H-M   'P 1'
#
loop_
_entity.id
_entity.type
_entity.pdbx_description
1 polymer ?
#
loop_
_entity_poly.entity_id
_entity_poly.type
_entity_poly.pdbx_seq_one_letter_code
_entity_poly.pdbx_strand_id
1 'polypeptide(L)'
;MVFVFIAISYNSVRGSQEGPDGNKRMGGYRERVWMAVIYASCSVLTKRYDFLVHGLTCSWDIKRSLNMKGTLLAATFTIACSSFFSVAYSATGQDTAKDLIGRYYSSPNDCGRNTQPAFLCQGVIFRATVPSPFYDSWAPSPAAQKSGGTSFSYLREDSKFQKLVREENNGYILYPLLKLPAGKSRYQVLCSFPMDGGTDVRDEKGCGKSDQPNSQPCDKQGIYTGTAWADRYKQFNGQNNNTKECGFDVRDALDQHAVKNFNASVDAMGKVGQAAFEKQNELRIETWDPSRPAAEVPIQAFFYLPTTGGLDDARYDQQRYFEKTAVRVPIVKMTLPETRRQDATFSYNEWDQAINAVGEPVYRYIKSTEWVSRFDPGTNRKEWSLAVTLTDEGKKQSDSHGSDKVYAELLRKEGRDARWTKPANYEAQRNTMRRQLVCHFQIAENKEPWNLEPFRPYVTAREATQAGCNPL
;
A
#
# COMPACT_ATOMS: atom_id res chain seq x y z
N MET A 1 30.12 -0.18 0.82
CA MET A 1 31.29 -0.53 1.67
C MET A 1 30.85 -1.59 2.66
N VAL A 2 31.66 -2.63 2.85
CA VAL A 2 31.46 -3.62 3.92
C VAL A 2 32.61 -3.45 4.91
N PHE A 3 32.30 -3.35 6.20
CA PHE A 3 33.30 -3.28 7.26
C PHE A 3 33.50 -4.66 7.86
N VAL A 4 34.74 -5.12 7.95
CA VAL A 4 35.11 -6.38 8.61
C VAL A 4 35.99 -6.04 9.81
N PHE A 5 35.51 -6.36 11.01
CA PHE A 5 36.30 -6.24 12.23
C PHE A 5 36.93 -7.59 12.55
N ILE A 6 38.25 -7.63 12.70
CA ILE A 6 39.00 -8.82 13.11
C ILE A 6 39.61 -8.53 14.48
N ALA A 7 39.16 -9.25 15.51
CA ALA A 7 39.82 -9.27 16.81
C ALA A 7 40.87 -10.39 16.83
N ILE A 8 42.10 -10.06 17.23
CA ILE A 8 43.19 -11.04 17.37
C ILE A 8 43.66 -11.05 18.82
N SER A 9 43.42 -12.15 19.53
CA SER A 9 43.93 -12.38 20.88
C SER A 9 45.18 -13.26 20.82
N TYR A 10 46.27 -12.82 21.44
CA TYR A 10 47.50 -13.60 21.63
C TYR A 10 47.71 -13.90 23.11
N ASN A 11 47.83 -15.18 23.47
CA ASN A 11 48.29 -15.60 24.79
C ASN A 11 49.82 -15.75 24.79
N SER A 12 50.49 -14.99 25.66
CA SER A 12 51.93 -15.10 25.90
C SER A 12 52.18 -15.66 27.31
N VAL A 13 52.66 -16.90 27.39
CA VAL A 13 53.12 -17.49 28.65
C VAL A 13 54.54 -16.98 28.92
N ARG A 14 54.75 -16.29 30.05
CA ARG A 14 56.11 -16.05 30.57
C ARG A 14 56.52 -17.23 31.44
N GLY A 15 57.66 -17.84 31.11
CA GLY A 15 58.26 -18.89 31.93
C GLY A 15 58.66 -18.37 33.32
N SER A 16 58.51 -19.22 34.33
CA SER A 16 58.98 -18.99 35.69
C SER A 16 60.51 -19.06 35.77
N GLN A 17 61.13 -18.13 36.50
CA GLN A 17 62.50 -18.28 37.00
C GLN A 17 62.47 -18.44 38.53
N GLU A 18 63.27 -19.38 39.04
CA GLU A 18 63.48 -19.57 40.47
C GLU A 18 64.61 -18.65 40.95
N GLY A 19 64.36 -17.96 42.07
CA GLY A 19 65.39 -17.20 42.80
C GLY A 19 65.93 -18.02 43.99
N PRO A 20 67.10 -17.65 44.57
CA PRO A 20 67.83 -18.52 45.50
C PRO A 20 67.09 -18.87 46.80
N ASP A 21 66.10 -18.07 47.20
CA ASP A 21 65.47 -18.14 48.53
C ASP A 21 64.12 -18.90 48.55
N GLY A 22 63.88 -19.79 47.58
CA GLY A 22 62.85 -20.84 47.64
C GLY A 22 61.38 -20.40 47.66
N ASN A 23 61.06 -19.12 47.45
CA ASN A 23 59.72 -18.57 47.68
C ASN A 23 58.98 -18.22 46.37
N LYS A 24 57.91 -18.95 46.04
CA LYS A 24 57.13 -18.78 44.80
C LYS A 24 56.13 -17.62 44.90
N ARG A 25 56.25 -16.61 44.01
CA ARG A 25 55.20 -15.61 43.77
C ARG A 25 54.49 -15.89 42.43
N MET A 26 53.16 -15.96 42.43
CA MET A 26 52.37 -16.07 41.19
C MET A 26 52.34 -14.74 40.44
N GLY A 27 52.69 -14.76 39.15
CA GLY A 27 52.57 -13.61 38.25
C GLY A 27 51.15 -13.50 37.68
N GLY A 28 50.52 -12.32 37.82
CA GLY A 28 49.17 -12.08 37.33
C GLY A 28 49.08 -11.89 35.80
N TYR A 29 47.94 -12.28 35.23
CA TYR A 29 47.61 -12.05 33.82
C TYR A 29 47.33 -10.57 33.52
N ARG A 30 47.71 -10.12 32.32
CA ARG A 30 47.23 -8.86 31.71
C ARG A 30 46.97 -9.10 30.22
N GLU A 31 45.71 -9.09 29.82
CA GLU A 31 45.36 -9.00 28.41
C GLU A 31 45.68 -7.59 27.87
N ARG A 32 46.06 -7.53 26.58
CA ARG A 32 46.12 -6.30 25.80
C ARG A 32 45.54 -6.57 24.42
N VAL A 33 44.36 -6.04 24.16
CA VAL A 33 43.72 -6.09 22.83
C VAL A 33 44.15 -4.86 22.03
N TRP A 34 44.57 -5.08 20.78
CA TRP A 34 44.77 -4.02 19.79
C TRP A 34 43.77 -4.22 18.66
N MET A 35 43.07 -3.15 18.25
CA MET A 35 42.25 -3.17 17.03
C MET A 35 43.02 -2.50 15.89
N ALA A 36 42.97 -3.12 14.71
CA ALA A 36 43.41 -2.52 13.45
C ALA A 36 42.25 -2.59 12.45
N VAL A 37 42.02 -1.49 11.71
CA VAL A 37 40.99 -1.41 10.67
C VAL A 37 41.69 -1.40 9.31
N ILE A 38 41.28 -2.30 8.41
CA ILE A 38 41.79 -2.38 7.04
C ILE A 38 40.63 -2.10 6.08
N TYR A 39 40.86 -1.22 5.10
CA TYR A 39 39.87 -0.87 4.07
C TYR A 39 40.09 -1.71 2.81
N ALA A 40 39.00 -2.20 2.22
CA ALA A 40 39.00 -2.80 0.90
C ALA A 40 37.80 -2.28 0.08
N SER A 41 38.06 -1.84 -1.15
CA SER A 41 37.06 -1.43 -2.13
C SER A 41 37.04 -2.46 -3.26
N CYS A 42 35.84 -2.88 -3.67
CA CYS A 42 35.64 -3.82 -4.77
C CYS A 42 34.66 -3.22 -5.78
N SER A 43 35.05 -3.17 -7.05
CA SER A 43 34.30 -2.54 -8.14
C SER A 43 33.62 -3.62 -8.98
N VAL A 44 32.31 -3.50 -9.17
CA VAL A 44 31.54 -4.47 -9.98
C VAL A 44 31.59 -4.08 -11.46
N LEU A 45 32.16 -4.95 -12.29
CA LEU A 45 32.08 -4.89 -13.75
C LEU A 45 31.12 -5.98 -14.24
N THR A 46 30.00 -5.59 -14.83
CA THR A 46 28.99 -6.51 -15.37
C THR A 46 29.29 -6.89 -16.82
N LYS A 47 29.39 -8.19 -17.10
CA LYS A 47 29.20 -8.75 -18.45
C LYS A 47 28.28 -9.96 -18.37
N ARG A 48 27.43 -10.11 -19.40
CA ARG A 48 26.51 -11.24 -19.58
C ARG A 48 27.28 -12.50 -19.98
N TYR A 49 26.98 -13.65 -19.40
CA TYR A 49 26.26 -14.78 -20.03
C TYR A 49 26.28 -16.02 -19.12
N ASP A 50 25.20 -16.79 -19.19
CA ASP A 50 24.95 -18.18 -18.77
C ASP A 50 25.27 -18.66 -17.33
N PHE A 51 24.22 -19.22 -16.70
CA PHE A 51 24.25 -19.85 -15.40
C PHE A 51 24.86 -21.26 -15.48
N LEU A 52 26.00 -21.47 -14.85
CA LEU A 52 26.44 -22.80 -14.37
C LEU A 52 27.32 -22.63 -13.14
N VAL A 53 26.90 -23.22 -12.02
CA VAL A 53 27.52 -23.03 -10.70
C VAL A 53 28.84 -23.78 -10.62
N HIS A 54 29.97 -23.06 -10.55
CA HIS A 54 31.26 -23.57 -10.07
C HIS A 54 31.93 -22.52 -9.18
N GLY A 55 32.58 -22.97 -8.10
CA GLY A 55 33.06 -22.10 -7.02
C GLY A 55 34.25 -21.21 -7.42
N LEU A 56 34.24 -19.96 -6.93
CA LEU A 56 35.37 -19.06 -7.02
C LEU A 56 36.51 -19.52 -6.11
N THR A 57 37.66 -19.87 -6.70
CA THR A 57 38.93 -19.97 -5.99
C THR A 57 39.73 -18.69 -6.21
N CYS A 58 40.13 -18.02 -5.12
CA CYS A 58 41.10 -16.92 -5.15
C CYS A 58 42.42 -17.42 -4.57
N SER A 59 43.44 -17.53 -5.40
CA SER A 59 44.82 -17.76 -4.96
C SER A 59 45.55 -16.42 -4.86
N TRP A 60 46.30 -16.21 -3.78
CA TRP A 60 47.11 -15.01 -3.56
C TRP A 60 48.60 -15.36 -3.59
N ASP A 61 49.35 -14.73 -4.49
CA ASP A 61 50.81 -14.87 -4.55
C ASP A 61 51.47 -13.74 -3.74
N ILE A 62 52.02 -14.07 -2.57
CA ILE A 62 52.66 -13.11 -1.66
C ILE A 62 54.18 -13.18 -1.84
N LYS A 63 54.72 -12.35 -2.73
CA LYS A 63 56.15 -11.99 -2.73
C LYS A 63 56.42 -10.80 -1.81
N ARG A 64 56.81 -11.07 -0.56
CA ARG A 64 57.66 -10.13 0.19
C ARG A 64 58.59 -10.83 1.18
N SER A 65 59.85 -10.46 1.13
CA SER A 65 60.95 -11.07 1.85
C SER A 65 60.92 -10.77 3.36
N LEU A 66 60.93 -11.81 4.19
CA LEU A 66 61.38 -11.74 5.58
C LEU A 66 62.23 -12.97 5.92
N ASN A 67 63.50 -12.73 6.26
CA ASN A 67 64.44 -13.75 6.70
C ASN A 67 64.16 -14.12 8.17
N MET A 68 63.40 -15.19 8.42
CA MET A 68 63.32 -15.81 9.75
C MET A 68 63.34 -17.33 9.62
N LYS A 69 64.32 -17.96 10.30
CA LYS A 69 64.34 -19.41 10.52
C LYS A 69 63.30 -19.76 11.59
N GLY A 70 62.26 -20.51 11.22
CA GLY A 70 61.24 -20.94 12.18
C GLY A 70 60.12 -21.75 11.52
N THR A 71 60.12 -23.05 11.81
CA THR A 71 59.08 -24.07 11.63
C THR A 71 57.74 -23.61 11.02
N LEU A 72 57.38 -24.14 9.83
CA LEU A 72 56.01 -24.06 9.31
C LEU A 72 55.06 -24.81 10.25
N LEU A 73 54.15 -24.08 10.92
CA LEU A 73 52.86 -24.63 11.33
C LEU A 73 51.84 -24.34 10.23
N ALA A 74 51.32 -25.39 9.60
CA ALA A 74 50.21 -25.29 8.66
C ALA A 74 48.91 -25.01 9.43
N ALA A 75 48.55 -23.73 9.56
CA ALA A 75 47.26 -23.31 10.12
C ALA A 75 46.16 -23.50 9.06
N THR A 76 45.43 -24.61 9.13
CA THR A 76 44.19 -24.80 8.37
C THR A 76 43.12 -23.82 8.84
N PHE A 77 42.93 -22.73 8.08
CA PHE A 77 41.82 -21.80 8.27
C PHE A 77 40.54 -22.40 7.69
N THR A 78 39.69 -22.96 8.56
CA THR A 78 38.32 -23.33 8.19
C THR A 78 37.51 -22.04 8.02
N ILE A 79 37.37 -21.56 6.78
CA ILE A 79 36.47 -20.44 6.47
C ILE A 79 35.04 -20.96 6.62
N ALA A 80 34.45 -20.74 7.80
CA ALA A 80 33.02 -20.83 7.99
C ALA A 80 32.37 -19.76 7.10
N CYS A 81 31.88 -20.18 5.93
CA CYS A 81 31.16 -19.30 5.02
C CYS A 81 29.78 -19.02 5.60
N SER A 82 29.73 -18.11 6.57
CA SER A 82 28.49 -17.56 7.12
C SER A 82 27.73 -16.87 5.99
N SER A 83 26.73 -17.56 5.45
CA SER A 83 25.78 -17.00 4.50
C SER A 83 25.02 -15.85 5.15
N PHE A 84 25.58 -14.64 5.06
CA PHE A 84 24.86 -13.41 5.38
C PHE A 84 23.74 -13.24 4.36
N PHE A 85 22.59 -13.87 4.63
CA PHE A 85 21.33 -13.50 4.00
C PHE A 85 21.12 -12.01 4.27
N SER A 86 21.32 -11.19 3.23
CA SER A 86 20.93 -9.79 3.27
C SER A 86 19.40 -9.76 3.32
N VAL A 87 18.87 -9.66 4.54
CA VAL A 87 17.46 -9.35 4.76
C VAL A 87 17.24 -7.97 4.14
N ALA A 88 16.64 -7.95 2.95
CA ALA A 88 16.21 -6.73 2.31
C ALA A 88 15.21 -6.05 3.25
N TYR A 89 15.62 -4.94 3.86
CA TYR A 89 14.80 -4.23 4.82
C TYR A 89 13.61 -3.62 4.07
N SER A 90 12.46 -4.29 4.13
CA SER A 90 11.21 -3.71 3.63
C SER A 90 10.95 -2.43 4.41
N ALA A 91 10.67 -1.33 3.70
CA ALA A 91 10.42 -0.04 4.33
C ALA A 91 9.30 -0.21 5.38
N THR A 92 9.52 0.33 6.58
CA THR A 92 8.51 0.26 7.63
C THR A 92 7.28 1.09 7.23
N GLY A 93 6.16 0.91 7.93
CA GLY A 93 5.00 1.77 7.74
C GLY A 93 5.31 3.24 8.08
N GLN A 94 6.14 3.46 9.09
CA GLN A 94 6.66 4.77 9.47
C GLN A 94 7.52 5.38 8.35
N ASP A 95 8.40 4.61 7.72
CA ASP A 95 9.23 5.10 6.61
C ASP A 95 8.40 5.36 5.34
N THR A 96 7.36 4.55 5.12
CA THR A 96 6.38 4.80 4.05
C THR A 96 5.66 6.13 4.25
N ALA A 97 5.16 6.41 5.46
CA ALA A 97 4.54 7.70 5.76
C ALA A 97 5.52 8.88 5.61
N LYS A 98 6.79 8.73 6.01
CA LYS A 98 7.85 9.73 5.80
C LYS A 98 8.14 9.99 4.31
N ASP A 99 8.22 8.95 3.49
CA ASP A 99 8.43 9.11 2.04
C ASP A 99 7.23 9.78 1.36
N LEU A 100 6.00 9.49 1.81
CA LEU A 100 4.80 10.15 1.30
C LEU A 100 4.76 11.65 1.60
N ILE A 101 4.99 12.05 2.86
CA ILE A 101 5.00 13.48 3.22
C ILE A 101 6.21 14.21 2.60
N GLY A 102 7.37 13.55 2.48
CA GLY A 102 8.53 14.10 1.79
C GLY A 102 8.29 14.33 0.29
N ARG A 103 7.59 13.42 -0.39
CA ARG A 103 7.18 13.59 -1.80
C ARG A 103 6.08 14.62 -2.00
N TYR A 104 5.21 14.79 -1.01
CA TYR A 104 4.13 15.80 -1.04
C TYR A 104 4.68 17.24 -1.02
N TYR A 105 5.68 17.50 -0.17
CA TYR A 105 6.36 18.82 -0.07
C TYR A 105 7.49 19.04 -1.09
N SER A 106 7.72 18.10 -2.01
CA SER A 106 8.78 18.23 -3.02
C SER A 106 8.19 18.57 -4.38
N SER A 107 8.28 19.84 -4.78
CA SER A 107 7.66 20.44 -5.97
C SER A 107 8.61 20.77 -7.15
N PRO A 108 9.63 19.95 -7.51
CA PRO A 108 10.43 20.22 -8.70
C PRO A 108 9.58 20.03 -9.98
N ASN A 109 10.04 20.65 -11.06
CA ASN A 109 9.45 20.52 -12.39
C ASN A 109 9.69 19.13 -13.02
N ASP A 110 10.76 18.45 -12.61
CA ASP A 110 11.18 17.16 -13.15
C ASP A 110 11.98 16.34 -12.12
N CYS A 111 12.37 15.12 -12.49
CA CYS A 111 13.11 14.19 -11.63
C CYS A 111 14.65 14.23 -11.78
N GLY A 112 15.20 15.40 -12.15
CA GLY A 112 16.63 15.62 -12.41
C GLY A 112 17.01 15.52 -13.90
N ARG A 113 16.01 15.46 -14.79
CA ARG A 113 16.16 15.49 -16.25
C ARG A 113 14.91 16.13 -16.85
N ASN A 114 15.08 17.03 -17.80
CA ASN A 114 14.00 17.72 -18.51
C ASN A 114 13.07 16.79 -19.34
N THR A 115 13.32 15.47 -19.35
CA THR A 115 12.53 14.42 -20.00
C THR A 115 11.79 13.52 -18.99
N GLN A 116 11.89 13.79 -17.68
CA GLN A 116 11.34 12.97 -16.61
C GLN A 116 10.32 13.74 -15.76
N PRO A 117 9.00 13.71 -16.09
CA PRO A 117 7.97 14.44 -15.35
C PRO A 117 7.98 14.15 -13.86
N ALA A 118 7.68 15.15 -13.03
CA ALA A 118 7.85 15.05 -11.58
C ALA A 118 7.07 13.88 -10.93
N PHE A 119 5.94 13.43 -11.52
CA PHE A 119 5.20 12.25 -11.07
C PHE A 119 6.00 10.93 -11.07
N LEU A 120 7.15 10.89 -11.76
CA LEU A 120 8.04 9.74 -11.77
C LEU A 120 8.81 9.54 -10.46
N CYS A 121 8.90 10.56 -9.60
CA CYS A 121 9.67 10.52 -8.35
C CYS A 121 9.07 11.28 -7.16
N GLN A 122 8.25 12.31 -7.40
CA GLN A 122 7.60 13.17 -6.38
C GLN A 122 6.07 13.12 -6.49
N GLY A 123 5.41 13.74 -5.51
CA GLY A 123 3.97 13.64 -5.31
C GLY A 123 3.51 12.22 -4.93
N VAL A 124 2.21 12.13 -4.65
CA VAL A 124 1.53 10.89 -4.25
C VAL A 124 0.51 10.53 -5.32
N ILE A 125 0.78 9.46 -6.08
CA ILE A 125 -0.16 8.87 -7.03
C ILE A 125 -0.99 7.83 -6.30
N PHE A 126 -2.31 7.99 -6.29
CA PHE A 126 -3.20 7.08 -5.56
C PHE A 126 -4.55 6.93 -6.27
N ARG A 127 -5.31 5.90 -5.92
CA ARG A 127 -6.66 5.66 -6.43
C ARG A 127 -7.58 5.34 -5.27
N ALA A 128 -8.68 6.07 -5.18
CA ALA A 128 -9.79 5.75 -4.29
C ALA A 128 -10.56 4.54 -4.85
N THR A 129 -10.99 3.64 -3.96
CA THR A 129 -11.68 2.39 -4.32
C THR A 129 -12.74 2.04 -3.31
N VAL A 130 -13.74 1.26 -3.72
CA VAL A 130 -14.67 0.59 -2.80
C VAL A 130 -14.19 -0.85 -2.63
N PRO A 131 -13.87 -1.32 -1.41
CA PRO A 131 -13.59 -2.74 -1.19
C PRO A 131 -14.85 -3.58 -1.38
N SER A 132 -14.69 -4.83 -1.77
CA SER A 132 -15.84 -5.69 -2.04
C SER A 132 -15.54 -7.17 -1.86
N PRO A 133 -16.53 -8.02 -1.52
CA PRO A 133 -16.55 -9.39 -2.00
C PRO A 133 -16.42 -9.45 -3.54
N PHE A 134 -16.31 -10.64 -4.13
CA PHE A 134 -16.01 -10.79 -5.57
C PHE A 134 -14.64 -10.18 -5.98
N TYR A 135 -14.56 -8.91 -6.42
CA TYR A 135 -13.39 -8.27 -7.07
C TYR A 135 -12.34 -7.72 -6.10
N ASP A 136 -11.07 -7.60 -6.53
CA ASP A 136 -9.99 -6.96 -5.75
C ASP A 136 -9.91 -5.45 -6.08
N SER A 137 -9.68 -4.57 -5.12
CA SER A 137 -9.60 -3.11 -5.36
C SER A 137 -8.50 -2.70 -6.34
N TRP A 138 -7.43 -3.48 -6.45
CA TRP A 138 -6.32 -3.29 -7.40
C TRP A 138 -6.49 -4.08 -8.71
N ALA A 139 -7.61 -4.78 -8.92
CA ALA A 139 -7.93 -5.37 -10.21
C ALA A 139 -8.52 -4.30 -11.16
N PRO A 140 -8.19 -4.33 -12.46
CA PRO A 140 -8.85 -3.48 -13.45
C PRO A 140 -10.36 -3.71 -13.47
N SER A 141 -11.16 -2.65 -13.30
CA SER A 141 -12.61 -2.76 -13.47
C SER A 141 -12.99 -3.05 -14.95
N PRO A 142 -14.17 -3.62 -15.24
CA PRO A 142 -14.59 -3.85 -16.63
C PRO A 142 -14.56 -2.58 -17.51
N ALA A 143 -14.85 -1.40 -16.94
CA ALA A 143 -14.74 -0.12 -17.64
C ALA A 143 -13.27 0.29 -17.91
N ALA A 144 -12.37 0.02 -16.96
CA ALA A 144 -10.94 0.24 -17.13
C ALA A 144 -10.31 -0.70 -18.16
N GLN A 145 -10.78 -1.96 -18.22
CA GLN A 145 -10.39 -2.93 -19.25
C GLN A 145 -10.91 -2.51 -20.64
N LYS A 146 -12.19 -2.13 -20.74
CA LYS A 146 -12.82 -1.68 -21.99
C LYS A 146 -12.15 -0.41 -22.56
N SER A 147 -11.85 0.57 -21.72
CA SER A 147 -11.19 1.80 -22.16
C SER A 147 -9.68 1.61 -22.38
N GLY A 148 -9.03 0.71 -21.63
CA GLY A 148 -7.57 0.57 -21.60
C GLY A 148 -6.85 1.61 -20.72
N GLY A 149 -7.59 2.41 -19.95
CA GLY A 149 -7.03 3.31 -18.94
C GLY A 149 -7.75 3.22 -17.59
N THR A 150 -7.00 3.44 -16.53
CA THR A 150 -7.46 3.47 -15.13
C THR A 150 -7.16 4.84 -14.53
N SER A 151 -8.15 5.45 -13.88
CA SER A 151 -8.02 6.78 -13.27
C SER A 151 -7.33 6.74 -11.90
N PHE A 152 -6.42 7.67 -11.67
CA PHE A 152 -5.71 7.93 -10.42
C PHE A 152 -5.78 9.43 -10.12
N SER A 153 -5.53 9.84 -8.89
CA SER A 153 -5.31 11.23 -8.52
C SER A 153 -3.85 11.44 -8.12
N TYR A 154 -3.38 12.69 -8.18
CA TYR A 154 -2.02 13.10 -7.88
C TYR A 154 -2.00 14.22 -6.84
N LEU A 155 -1.35 13.99 -5.70
CA LEU A 155 -1.35 14.92 -4.59
C LEU A 155 0.08 15.40 -4.26
N ARG A 156 0.24 16.72 -4.32
CA ARG A 156 1.44 17.50 -3.99
C ARG A 156 1.00 18.85 -3.39
N GLU A 157 1.88 19.57 -2.72
CA GLU A 157 1.60 20.86 -2.07
C GLU A 157 0.92 21.90 -3.01
N ASP A 158 1.28 21.88 -4.29
CA ASP A 158 0.81 22.77 -5.36
C ASP A 158 -0.37 22.19 -6.18
N SER A 159 -0.75 20.94 -5.94
CA SER A 159 -1.81 20.20 -6.67
C SER A 159 -2.90 19.65 -5.74
N LYS A 160 -3.14 20.31 -4.59
CA LYS A 160 -4.00 19.82 -3.50
C LYS A 160 -5.50 20.12 -3.69
N PHE A 161 -6.33 19.20 -3.19
CA PHE A 161 -7.79 19.21 -3.22
C PHE A 161 -8.36 18.59 -1.93
N GLN A 162 -9.61 18.92 -1.58
CA GLN A 162 -10.19 18.61 -0.26
C GLN A 162 -10.95 17.28 -0.16
N LYS A 163 -11.32 16.65 -1.28
CA LYS A 163 -12.10 15.41 -1.29
C LYS A 163 -11.74 14.49 -2.45
N LEU A 164 -12.11 13.21 -2.31
CA LEU A 164 -11.92 12.19 -3.35
C LEU A 164 -13.15 12.10 -4.27
N VAL A 165 -12.94 11.50 -5.44
CA VAL A 165 -14.03 11.12 -6.35
C VAL A 165 -15.10 10.34 -5.58
N ARG A 166 -16.39 10.63 -5.81
CA ARG A 166 -17.54 9.97 -5.16
C ARG A 166 -17.55 9.98 -3.63
N GLU A 167 -16.73 10.82 -2.99
CA GLU A 167 -16.62 10.92 -1.52
C GLU A 167 -16.17 9.60 -0.86
N GLU A 168 -15.44 8.78 -1.63
CA GLU A 168 -14.81 7.54 -1.18
C GLU A 168 -13.75 7.83 -0.12
N ASN A 169 -13.55 6.88 0.82
CA ASN A 169 -12.76 7.13 2.04
C ASN A 169 -11.53 6.22 2.19
N ASN A 170 -11.23 5.36 1.22
CA ASN A 170 -10.05 4.51 1.21
C ASN A 170 -9.51 4.25 -0.21
N GLY A 171 -8.35 3.61 -0.27
CA GLY A 171 -7.84 3.05 -1.51
C GLY A 171 -6.38 2.66 -1.40
N TYR A 172 -5.63 2.79 -2.49
CA TYR A 172 -4.21 2.45 -2.53
C TYR A 172 -3.34 3.50 -3.22
N ILE A 173 -2.10 3.57 -2.76
CA ILE A 173 -1.04 4.47 -3.24
C ILE A 173 -0.02 3.66 -4.04
N LEU A 174 0.45 4.20 -5.16
CA LEU A 174 1.51 3.60 -5.98
C LEU A 174 2.90 4.08 -5.58
N TYR A 175 3.87 3.17 -5.66
CA TYR A 175 5.29 3.54 -5.73
C TYR A 175 5.54 4.40 -6.97
N PRO A 176 6.27 5.52 -6.87
CA PRO A 176 6.64 6.31 -8.04
C PRO A 176 7.64 5.53 -8.91
N LEU A 177 7.56 5.69 -10.22
CA LEU A 177 8.25 4.85 -11.22
C LEU A 177 9.77 4.74 -11.05
N LEU A 178 10.43 5.77 -10.52
CA LEU A 178 11.89 5.79 -10.26
C LEU A 178 12.28 5.25 -8.88
N LYS A 179 11.32 4.93 -8.00
CA LYS A 179 11.53 4.25 -6.71
C LYS A 179 10.84 2.88 -6.63
N LEU A 180 10.50 2.27 -7.77
CA LEU A 180 9.89 0.92 -7.80
C LEU A 180 10.81 -0.12 -7.16
N PRO A 181 10.37 -0.88 -6.15
CA PRO A 181 11.14 -2.00 -5.61
C PRO A 181 11.14 -3.18 -6.60
N ALA A 182 12.14 -4.06 -6.45
CA ALA A 182 12.28 -5.26 -7.28
C ALA A 182 11.00 -6.13 -7.22
N GLY A 183 10.63 -6.71 -8.36
CA GLY A 183 9.42 -7.53 -8.50
C GLY A 183 8.12 -6.74 -8.71
N LYS A 184 8.13 -5.40 -8.67
CA LYS A 184 6.96 -4.59 -9.05
C LYS A 184 6.97 -4.24 -10.54
N SER A 185 5.84 -4.40 -11.22
CA SER A 185 5.71 -4.02 -12.63
C SER A 185 5.74 -2.50 -12.79
N ARG A 186 6.27 -2.03 -13.93
CA ARG A 186 6.10 -0.63 -14.36
C ARG A 186 4.65 -0.36 -14.80
N TYR A 187 4.30 0.92 -14.85
CA TYR A 187 3.05 1.47 -15.37
C TYR A 187 3.35 2.71 -16.22
N GLN A 188 2.41 3.14 -17.06
CA GLN A 188 2.55 4.34 -17.89
C GLN A 188 1.46 5.34 -17.52
N VAL A 189 1.83 6.58 -17.17
CA VAL A 189 0.88 7.69 -17.12
C VAL A 189 0.69 8.18 -18.56
N LEU A 190 -0.56 8.23 -19.02
CA LEU A 190 -0.94 8.57 -20.38
C LEU A 190 -1.26 10.05 -20.52
N CYS A 191 -2.07 10.59 -19.62
CA CYS A 191 -2.43 12.00 -19.61
C CYS A 191 -2.77 12.49 -18.19
N SER A 192 -2.72 13.80 -18.02
CA SER A 192 -3.03 14.53 -16.80
C SER A 192 -4.13 15.56 -17.06
N PHE A 193 -5.20 15.51 -16.27
CA PHE A 193 -6.24 16.53 -16.22
C PHE A 193 -6.11 17.32 -14.91
N PRO A 194 -6.16 18.67 -14.93
CA PRO A 194 -6.09 19.49 -13.71
C PRO A 194 -7.23 19.24 -12.72
N MET A 195 -8.38 18.76 -13.19
CA MET A 195 -9.50 18.29 -12.38
C MET A 195 -10.00 16.95 -12.96
N ASP A 196 -11.02 16.32 -12.37
CA ASP A 196 -11.67 15.15 -12.99
C ASP A 196 -12.19 15.52 -14.39
N GLY A 197 -11.79 14.73 -15.38
CA GLY A 197 -11.98 14.99 -16.80
C GLY A 197 -13.12 14.21 -17.44
N GLY A 198 -13.87 13.39 -16.69
CA GLY A 198 -14.93 12.53 -17.26
C GLY A 198 -14.37 11.51 -18.23
N THR A 199 -13.33 10.78 -17.82
CA THR A 199 -12.50 9.95 -18.71
C THR A 199 -13.13 8.60 -19.09
N ASP A 200 -14.29 8.27 -18.53
CA ASP A 200 -15.11 7.12 -18.85
C ASP A 200 -15.86 7.26 -20.19
N VAL A 201 -16.15 8.50 -20.62
CA VAL A 201 -16.81 8.83 -21.90
C VAL A 201 -15.85 9.33 -22.99
N ARG A 202 -14.54 9.14 -22.80
CA ARG A 202 -13.48 9.62 -23.73
C ARG A 202 -12.84 8.49 -24.54
N ASP A 203 -12.42 8.81 -25.77
CA ASP A 203 -11.58 7.93 -26.58
C ASP A 203 -10.09 7.97 -26.15
N GLU A 204 -9.21 7.30 -26.89
CA GLU A 204 -7.77 7.14 -26.60
C GLU A 204 -7.42 6.77 -25.15
N LYS A 205 -7.97 5.67 -24.64
CA LYS A 205 -7.78 5.23 -23.23
C LYS A 205 -8.22 6.28 -22.20
N GLY A 206 -9.15 7.14 -22.56
CA GLY A 206 -9.68 8.22 -21.72
C GLY A 206 -8.88 9.53 -21.79
N CYS A 207 -7.90 9.63 -22.69
CA CYS A 207 -7.09 10.83 -22.89
C CYS A 207 -7.52 11.69 -24.08
N GLY A 208 -8.39 11.17 -24.93
CA GLY A 208 -8.88 11.85 -26.12
C GLY A 208 -10.09 12.74 -25.87
N LYS A 209 -10.90 12.92 -26.90
CA LYS A 209 -12.13 13.72 -26.87
C LYS A 209 -13.26 12.95 -26.20
N SER A 210 -14.23 13.68 -25.66
CA SER A 210 -15.54 13.15 -25.27
C SER A 210 -16.55 13.36 -26.41
N ASP A 211 -17.84 13.22 -26.11
CA ASP A 211 -18.95 13.62 -26.98
C ASP A 211 -19.12 15.15 -27.11
N GLN A 212 -18.70 15.92 -26.10
CA GLN A 212 -18.80 17.38 -26.08
C GLN A 212 -17.95 18.08 -27.17
N PRO A 213 -18.45 19.20 -27.74
CA PRO A 213 -17.66 20.10 -28.57
C PRO A 213 -16.40 20.61 -27.84
N ASN A 214 -15.29 20.67 -28.57
CA ASN A 214 -14.02 21.22 -28.08
C ASN A 214 -13.45 20.51 -26.82
N SER A 215 -13.71 19.20 -26.67
CA SER A 215 -13.19 18.32 -25.61
C SER A 215 -11.86 17.63 -25.95
N GLN A 216 -11.29 17.93 -27.13
CA GLN A 216 -10.05 17.34 -27.68
C GLN A 216 -8.86 17.49 -26.70
N PRO A 217 -7.80 16.65 -26.83
CA PRO A 217 -6.54 16.84 -26.11
C PRO A 217 -6.01 18.28 -26.20
N CYS A 218 -5.33 18.76 -25.15
CA CYS A 218 -4.99 20.18 -25.04
C CYS A 218 -4.08 20.69 -26.19
N ASP A 219 -3.16 19.86 -26.69
CA ASP A 219 -2.29 20.21 -27.82
C ASP A 219 -3.09 20.45 -29.12
N LYS A 220 -4.12 19.65 -29.39
CA LYS A 220 -5.04 19.81 -30.54
C LYS A 220 -5.87 21.09 -30.47
N GLN A 221 -5.87 21.77 -29.32
CA GLN A 221 -6.56 23.04 -29.09
C GLN A 221 -5.59 24.21 -28.89
N GLY A 222 -4.29 24.01 -29.06
CA GLY A 222 -3.25 25.04 -28.87
C GLY A 222 -2.95 25.39 -27.41
N ILE A 223 -3.35 24.52 -26.47
CA ILE A 223 -3.26 24.77 -25.02
C ILE A 223 -2.02 24.06 -24.48
N TYR A 224 -1.00 24.85 -24.14
CA TYR A 224 0.31 24.35 -23.67
C TYR A 224 0.73 24.90 -22.29
N THR A 225 -0.12 25.71 -21.64
CA THR A 225 0.19 26.37 -20.36
C THR A 225 -0.99 26.30 -19.41
N GLY A 226 -0.72 26.35 -18.10
CA GLY A 226 -1.76 26.35 -17.07
C GLY A 226 -2.68 27.57 -17.16
N THR A 227 -2.14 28.74 -17.52
CA THR A 227 -2.91 29.95 -17.84
C THR A 227 -3.88 29.73 -18.99
N ALA A 228 -3.44 29.21 -20.14
CA ALA A 228 -4.31 28.97 -21.30
C ALA A 228 -5.42 27.96 -21.00
N TRP A 229 -5.13 26.93 -20.19
CA TRP A 229 -6.13 25.99 -19.71
C TRP A 229 -7.14 26.68 -18.78
N ALA A 230 -6.67 27.50 -17.84
CA ALA A 230 -7.52 28.18 -16.86
C ALA A 230 -8.43 29.25 -17.48
N ASP A 231 -7.95 29.98 -18.49
CA ASP A 231 -8.77 30.98 -19.18
C ASP A 231 -9.87 30.31 -20.01
N ARG A 232 -9.54 29.19 -20.68
CA ARG A 232 -10.53 28.32 -21.32
C ARG A 232 -11.52 27.73 -20.33
N TYR A 233 -11.06 27.27 -19.17
CA TYR A 233 -11.92 26.72 -18.12
C TYR A 233 -12.98 27.75 -17.68
N LYS A 234 -12.56 28.99 -17.43
CA LYS A 234 -13.48 30.10 -17.11
C LYS A 234 -14.46 30.39 -18.26
N GLN A 235 -14.01 30.30 -19.51
CA GLN A 235 -14.83 30.59 -20.68
C GLN A 235 -15.92 29.54 -20.95
N PHE A 236 -15.63 28.24 -20.79
CA PHE A 236 -16.53 27.16 -21.24
C PHE A 236 -16.98 26.17 -20.17
N ASN A 237 -16.30 26.13 -19.01
CA ASN A 237 -16.51 25.10 -18.01
C ASN A 237 -16.75 25.60 -16.57
N GLY A 238 -17.02 26.90 -16.37
CA GLY A 238 -17.62 27.43 -15.14
C GLY A 238 -19.05 26.90 -14.82
N GLN A 239 -19.44 25.80 -15.46
CA GLN A 239 -20.71 25.06 -15.27
C GLN A 239 -20.46 23.63 -14.72
N ASN A 240 -19.24 23.33 -14.25
CA ASN A 240 -18.84 22.05 -13.63
C ASN A 240 -18.92 20.79 -14.54
N ASN A 241 -18.85 20.93 -15.86
CA ASN A 241 -18.91 19.80 -16.79
C ASN A 241 -17.51 19.27 -17.18
N ASN A 242 -17.01 18.30 -16.41
CA ASN A 242 -15.74 17.59 -16.64
C ASN A 242 -15.49 17.16 -18.10
N THR A 243 -16.52 16.71 -18.81
CA THR A 243 -16.38 16.22 -20.19
C THR A 243 -15.94 17.32 -21.18
N LYS A 244 -16.09 18.62 -20.86
CA LYS A 244 -15.58 19.74 -21.68
C LYS A 244 -14.10 20.07 -21.45
N GLU A 245 -13.47 19.49 -20.44
CA GLU A 245 -12.06 19.74 -20.13
C GLU A 245 -11.14 19.14 -21.21
N CYS A 246 -9.92 19.64 -21.34
CA CYS A 246 -8.86 18.97 -22.12
C CYS A 246 -7.84 18.36 -21.16
N GLY A 247 -7.30 17.21 -21.54
CA GLY A 247 -6.19 16.54 -20.87
C GLY A 247 -4.86 16.86 -21.56
N PHE A 248 -3.80 16.95 -20.77
CA PHE A 248 -2.43 17.08 -21.23
C PHE A 248 -1.83 15.68 -21.44
N ASP A 249 -1.40 15.34 -22.66
CA ASP A 249 -0.67 14.10 -22.93
C ASP A 249 0.71 14.15 -22.25
N VAL A 250 1.06 13.10 -21.51
CA VAL A 250 2.35 12.96 -20.79
C VAL A 250 3.04 11.63 -21.09
N ARG A 251 2.67 10.95 -22.18
CA ARG A 251 3.30 9.72 -22.65
C ARG A 251 4.80 9.95 -22.91
N ASP A 252 5.62 8.95 -22.54
CA ASP A 252 7.09 8.96 -22.64
C ASP A 252 7.62 9.36 -24.04
N ALA A 253 6.89 9.02 -25.10
CA ALA A 253 7.20 9.37 -26.49
C ALA A 253 7.21 10.89 -26.79
N LEU A 254 6.68 11.73 -25.89
CA LEU A 254 6.73 13.18 -25.97
C LEU A 254 8.04 13.77 -25.41
N ASP A 255 8.89 12.96 -24.77
CA ASP A 255 10.18 13.38 -24.24
C ASP A 255 10.05 14.64 -23.35
N GLN A 256 10.82 15.71 -23.59
CA GLN A 256 10.73 16.96 -22.84
C GLN A 256 9.36 17.68 -22.91
N HIS A 257 8.48 17.31 -23.84
CA HIS A 257 7.12 17.86 -23.88
C HIS A 257 6.22 17.22 -22.82
N ALA A 258 6.46 15.97 -22.40
CA ALA A 258 5.72 15.37 -21.28
C ALA A 258 5.94 16.15 -19.98
N VAL A 259 7.16 16.65 -19.74
CA VAL A 259 7.49 17.51 -18.58
C VAL A 259 6.73 18.83 -18.64
N LYS A 260 6.77 19.52 -19.79
CA LYS A 260 6.04 20.79 -19.99
C LYS A 260 4.54 20.62 -19.80
N ASN A 261 3.97 19.57 -20.39
CA ASN A 261 2.56 19.23 -20.33
C ASN A 261 2.10 18.88 -18.90
N PHE A 262 2.88 18.10 -18.15
CA PHE A 262 2.57 17.80 -16.76
C PHE A 262 2.62 19.04 -15.86
N ASN A 263 3.66 19.87 -16.01
CA ASN A 263 3.78 21.10 -15.23
C ASN A 263 2.69 22.12 -15.58
N ALA A 264 2.26 22.20 -16.84
CA ALA A 264 1.08 22.98 -17.24
C ALA A 264 -0.21 22.46 -16.59
N SER A 265 -0.37 21.13 -16.46
CA SER A 265 -1.51 20.53 -15.77
C SER A 265 -1.55 20.86 -14.27
N VAL A 266 -0.40 20.92 -13.60
CA VAL A 266 -0.32 21.29 -12.18
C VAL A 266 -0.53 22.80 -11.99
N ASP A 267 0.14 23.64 -12.80
CA ASP A 267 -0.04 25.10 -12.77
C ASP A 267 -1.50 25.53 -12.97
N ALA A 268 -2.22 24.85 -13.88
CA ALA A 268 -3.65 25.07 -14.13
C ALA A 268 -4.51 24.99 -12.86
N MET A 269 -4.22 24.03 -11.96
CA MET A 269 -4.92 23.89 -10.68
C MET A 269 -4.74 25.15 -9.82
N GLY A 270 -3.51 25.65 -9.73
CA GLY A 270 -3.18 26.90 -9.05
C GLY A 270 -3.92 28.11 -9.64
N LYS A 271 -4.06 28.17 -10.97
CA LYS A 271 -4.75 29.27 -11.68
C LYS A 271 -6.28 29.28 -11.49
N VAL A 272 -6.95 28.13 -11.40
CA VAL A 272 -8.41 28.06 -11.16
C VAL A 272 -8.78 28.00 -9.67
N GLY A 273 -7.80 27.72 -8.80
CA GLY A 273 -7.86 27.99 -7.37
C GLY A 273 -8.93 27.18 -6.64
N GLN A 274 -10.05 27.81 -6.29
CA GLN A 274 -11.12 27.15 -5.52
C GLN A 274 -11.77 26.01 -6.31
N ALA A 275 -11.96 26.16 -7.62
CA ALA A 275 -12.60 25.13 -8.45
C ALA A 275 -11.82 23.80 -8.45
N ALA A 276 -10.49 23.85 -8.56
CA ALA A 276 -9.63 22.67 -8.48
C ALA A 276 -9.34 22.22 -7.03
N PHE A 277 -9.69 23.02 -6.02
CA PHE A 277 -9.61 22.60 -4.63
C PHE A 277 -10.83 21.77 -4.21
N GLU A 278 -12.02 22.14 -4.71
CA GLU A 278 -13.30 21.48 -4.42
C GLU A 278 -13.50 20.15 -5.18
N LYS A 279 -12.61 19.85 -6.13
CA LYS A 279 -12.70 18.71 -7.06
C LYS A 279 -11.34 18.04 -7.22
N GLN A 280 -11.30 16.71 -7.12
CA GLN A 280 -10.09 15.92 -7.33
C GLN A 280 -9.53 16.10 -8.75
N ASN A 281 -8.22 15.99 -8.91
CA ASN A 281 -7.56 15.87 -10.23
C ASN A 281 -7.53 14.43 -10.73
N GLU A 282 -7.15 14.26 -12.00
CA GLU A 282 -7.15 12.95 -12.65
C GLU A 282 -5.94 12.71 -13.56
N LEU A 283 -5.13 11.72 -13.18
CA LEU A 283 -4.21 11.02 -14.07
C LEU A 283 -4.91 9.83 -14.71
N ARG A 284 -4.71 9.63 -16.00
CA ARG A 284 -5.00 8.34 -16.66
C ARG A 284 -3.73 7.52 -16.73
N ILE A 285 -3.73 6.39 -16.06
CA ILE A 285 -2.67 5.39 -16.12
C ILE A 285 -3.14 4.29 -17.08
N GLU A 286 -2.24 3.73 -17.89
CA GLU A 286 -2.57 2.58 -18.72
C GLU A 286 -3.07 1.41 -17.86
N THR A 287 -4.22 0.86 -18.22
CA THR A 287 -4.78 -0.30 -17.52
C THR A 287 -3.84 -1.48 -17.68
N TRP A 288 -3.35 -2.01 -16.57
CA TRP A 288 -2.56 -3.23 -16.57
C TRP A 288 -3.41 -4.46 -16.94
N ASP A 289 -2.74 -5.49 -17.43
CA ASP A 289 -3.35 -6.77 -17.73
C ASP A 289 -4.08 -7.34 -16.50
N PRO A 290 -5.36 -7.75 -16.60
CA PRO A 290 -6.10 -8.38 -15.49
C PRO A 290 -5.47 -9.68 -14.95
N SER A 291 -4.63 -10.35 -15.74
CA SER A 291 -3.85 -11.53 -15.33
C SER A 291 -2.55 -11.20 -14.60
N ARG A 292 -2.16 -9.91 -14.51
CA ARG A 292 -0.97 -9.47 -13.77
C ARG A 292 -1.05 -9.98 -12.31
N PRO A 293 -0.01 -10.69 -11.81
CA PRO A 293 -0.01 -11.15 -10.43
C PRO A 293 -0.16 -9.99 -9.45
N ALA A 294 -1.06 -10.13 -8.47
CA ALA A 294 -1.34 -9.08 -7.48
C ALA A 294 -0.07 -8.60 -6.75
N ALA A 295 0.89 -9.51 -6.52
CA ALA A 295 2.18 -9.22 -5.90
C ALA A 295 3.03 -8.23 -6.73
N GLU A 296 2.90 -8.20 -8.06
CA GLU A 296 3.64 -7.28 -8.93
C GLU A 296 2.99 -5.90 -9.06
N VAL A 297 1.70 -5.75 -8.71
CA VAL A 297 1.04 -4.43 -8.75
C VAL A 297 1.81 -3.48 -7.83
N PRO A 298 2.22 -2.28 -8.30
CA PRO A 298 3.17 -1.40 -7.61
C PRO A 298 2.57 -0.62 -6.42
N ILE A 299 1.71 -1.27 -5.63
CA ILE A 299 1.15 -0.73 -4.40
C ILE A 299 2.27 -0.52 -3.38
N GLN A 300 2.35 0.70 -2.85
CA GLN A 300 3.23 1.11 -1.76
C GLN A 300 2.53 1.11 -0.40
N ALA A 301 1.27 1.56 -0.38
CA ALA A 301 0.44 1.59 0.82
C ALA A 301 -1.03 1.43 0.45
N PHE A 302 -1.82 0.87 1.36
CA PHE A 302 -3.25 1.17 1.43
C PHE A 302 -3.42 2.47 2.21
N PHE A 303 -4.48 3.22 1.93
CA PHE A 303 -4.77 4.45 2.66
C PHE A 303 -6.23 4.54 3.09
N TYR A 304 -6.47 5.35 4.11
CA TYR A 304 -7.82 5.77 4.49
C TYR A 304 -7.85 7.27 4.87
N LEU A 305 -9.00 7.90 4.68
CA LEU A 305 -9.35 9.19 5.25
C LEU A 305 -9.91 9.00 6.67
N PRO A 306 -9.70 9.94 7.62
CA PRO A 306 -10.20 9.83 9.00
C PRO A 306 -11.70 10.11 9.14
N THR A 307 -12.49 9.47 8.30
CA THR A 307 -13.96 9.50 8.22
C THR A 307 -14.52 8.11 8.54
N THR A 308 -15.83 7.99 8.70
CA THR A 308 -16.52 6.72 8.96
C THR A 308 -16.26 5.70 7.83
N GLY A 309 -15.95 4.45 8.19
CA GLY A 309 -15.77 3.32 7.26
C GLY A 309 -14.35 3.15 6.72
N GLY A 310 -13.69 4.25 6.32
CA GLY A 310 -12.45 4.20 5.53
C GLY A 310 -11.32 3.34 6.13
N LEU A 311 -11.15 3.31 7.45
CA LEU A 311 -10.13 2.47 8.10
C LEU A 311 -10.43 0.97 7.98
N ASP A 312 -11.70 0.56 8.13
CA ASP A 312 -12.08 -0.85 8.06
C ASP A 312 -12.08 -1.34 6.61
N ASP A 313 -12.33 -0.44 5.66
CA ASP A 313 -12.17 -0.64 4.23
C ASP A 313 -10.70 -0.82 3.82
N ALA A 314 -9.79 0.04 4.30
CA ALA A 314 -8.35 -0.12 4.08
C ALA A 314 -7.79 -1.40 4.74
N ARG A 315 -8.33 -1.79 5.90
CA ARG A 315 -8.01 -3.06 6.58
C ARG A 315 -8.44 -4.28 5.76
N TYR A 316 -9.59 -4.23 5.09
CA TYR A 316 -9.99 -5.30 4.19
C TYR A 316 -8.98 -5.50 3.07
N ASP A 317 -8.66 -4.41 2.36
CA ASP A 317 -7.79 -4.49 1.20
C ASP A 317 -6.36 -4.89 1.60
N GLN A 318 -5.85 -4.44 2.75
CA GLN A 318 -4.58 -4.92 3.30
C GLN A 318 -4.61 -6.42 3.62
N GLN A 319 -5.58 -6.88 4.40
CA GLN A 319 -5.68 -8.29 4.81
C GLN A 319 -5.74 -9.19 3.58
N ARG A 320 -6.62 -8.86 2.64
CA ARG A 320 -6.84 -9.63 1.42
C ARG A 320 -5.67 -9.58 0.45
N TYR A 321 -4.98 -8.43 0.35
CA TYR A 321 -3.76 -8.34 -0.45
C TYR A 321 -2.69 -9.27 0.11
N PHE A 322 -2.52 -9.28 1.44
CA PHE A 322 -1.59 -10.18 2.12
C PHE A 322 -1.96 -11.65 1.93
N GLU A 323 -3.22 -12.04 2.15
CA GLU A 323 -3.72 -13.41 1.92
C GLU A 323 -3.44 -13.92 0.49
N LYS A 324 -3.48 -13.03 -0.51
CA LYS A 324 -3.24 -13.37 -1.93
C LYS A 324 -1.78 -13.34 -2.37
N THR A 325 -0.89 -12.70 -1.63
CA THR A 325 0.46 -12.37 -2.12
C THR A 325 1.60 -12.69 -1.15
N ALA A 326 1.29 -12.88 0.14
CA ALA A 326 2.22 -12.84 1.27
C ALA A 326 3.06 -11.54 1.37
N VAL A 327 2.72 -10.48 0.62
CA VAL A 327 3.42 -9.18 0.65
C VAL A 327 2.74 -8.25 1.64
N ARG A 328 3.43 -7.91 2.74
CA ARG A 328 2.94 -6.90 3.71
C ARG A 328 3.03 -5.50 3.09
N VAL A 329 1.89 -4.85 2.93
CA VAL A 329 1.77 -3.45 2.50
C VAL A 329 1.15 -2.64 3.65
N PRO A 330 1.74 -1.53 4.12
CA PRO A 330 1.20 -0.78 5.25
C PRO A 330 -0.10 -0.03 4.91
N ILE A 331 -0.95 0.17 5.90
CA ILE A 331 -2.04 1.16 5.88
C ILE A 331 -1.49 2.49 6.41
N VAL A 332 -1.74 3.57 5.69
CA VAL A 332 -1.39 4.95 6.06
C VAL A 332 -2.66 5.78 6.19
N LYS A 333 -2.81 6.50 7.31
CA LYS A 333 -3.82 7.55 7.44
C LYS A 333 -3.43 8.73 6.58
N MET A 334 -4.28 9.08 5.61
CA MET A 334 -4.17 10.26 4.78
C MET A 334 -5.22 11.28 5.22
N THR A 335 -4.82 12.49 5.61
CA THR A 335 -5.76 13.60 5.87
C THR A 335 -5.67 14.57 4.71
N LEU A 336 -6.78 14.89 4.06
CA LEU A 336 -6.84 15.93 3.04
C LEU A 336 -7.03 17.31 3.71
N PRO A 337 -6.57 18.40 3.07
CA PRO A 337 -6.76 19.75 3.59
C PRO A 337 -8.23 20.19 3.50
N GLU A 338 -8.77 20.79 4.56
CA GLU A 338 -10.14 21.35 4.58
C GLU A 338 -10.20 22.74 3.91
N THR A 339 -9.05 23.42 3.83
CA THR A 339 -8.89 24.74 3.23
C THR A 339 -7.60 24.81 2.42
N ARG A 340 -7.56 25.69 1.40
CA ARG A 340 -6.37 25.89 0.53
C ARG A 340 -5.09 26.28 1.28
N ARG A 341 -5.19 26.71 2.55
CA ARG A 341 -4.06 27.09 3.42
C ARG A 341 -3.50 25.91 4.22
N GLN A 342 -4.28 24.84 4.42
CA GLN A 342 -3.81 23.60 5.04
C GLN A 342 -3.16 22.70 4.00
N ASP A 343 -2.41 21.71 4.47
CA ASP A 343 -1.75 20.70 3.66
C ASP A 343 -2.31 19.31 3.92
N ALA A 344 -2.06 18.39 3.00
CA ALA A 344 -2.33 16.98 3.24
C ALA A 344 -1.30 16.39 4.20
N THR A 345 -1.72 15.46 5.06
CA THR A 345 -0.82 14.77 6.00
C THR A 345 -0.89 13.27 5.86
N PHE A 346 0.24 12.61 6.10
CA PHE A 346 0.39 11.15 6.05
C PHE A 346 0.93 10.67 7.39
N SER A 347 0.26 9.71 8.02
CA SER A 347 0.67 9.15 9.31
C SER A 347 0.49 7.64 9.35
N TYR A 348 1.35 6.96 10.11
CA TYR A 348 1.31 5.52 10.30
C TYR A 348 1.04 5.19 11.77
N ASN A 349 0.23 4.17 12.00
CA ASN A 349 -0.04 3.61 13.31
C ASN A 349 -0.14 2.08 13.19
N GLU A 350 0.53 1.35 14.08
CA GLU A 350 0.49 -0.12 14.10
C GLU A 350 -0.94 -0.62 14.40
N TRP A 351 -1.72 0.14 15.19
CA TRP A 351 -3.12 -0.19 15.53
C TRP A 351 -4.11 -0.02 14.37
N ASP A 352 -3.71 0.63 13.28
CA ASP A 352 -4.53 0.74 12.08
C ASP A 352 -4.42 -0.52 11.20
N GLN A 353 -3.35 -1.30 11.36
CA GLN A 353 -3.07 -2.46 10.52
C GLN A 353 -4.03 -3.63 10.82
N ALA A 354 -4.44 -4.34 9.76
CA ALA A 354 -5.04 -5.67 9.82
C ALA A 354 -3.99 -6.79 9.82
N ILE A 355 -2.74 -6.51 9.44
CA ILE A 355 -1.63 -7.48 9.45
C ILE A 355 -0.45 -6.95 10.29
N ASN A 356 -0.08 -7.69 11.33
CA ASN A 356 0.95 -7.30 12.29
C ASN A 356 2.38 -7.37 11.68
N ALA A 357 3.39 -6.99 12.48
CA ALA A 357 4.78 -6.94 12.03
C ALA A 357 5.38 -8.29 11.58
N VAL A 358 4.84 -9.43 12.04
CA VAL A 358 5.30 -10.78 11.69
C VAL A 358 4.43 -11.47 10.62
N GLY A 359 3.42 -10.78 10.09
CA GLY A 359 2.57 -11.30 9.00
C GLY A 359 1.31 -12.04 9.46
N GLU A 360 0.86 -11.84 10.71
CA GLU A 360 -0.36 -12.48 11.22
C GLU A 360 -1.55 -11.50 11.19
N PRO A 361 -2.79 -12.00 10.99
CA PRO A 361 -3.99 -11.19 11.10
C PRO A 361 -4.22 -10.63 12.51
N VAL A 362 -4.53 -9.34 12.59
CA VAL A 362 -4.97 -8.66 13.81
C VAL A 362 -6.48 -8.83 13.97
N TYR A 363 -6.91 -9.95 14.54
CA TYR A 363 -8.33 -10.19 14.82
C TYR A 363 -8.83 -9.22 15.90
N ARG A 364 -9.63 -8.22 15.50
CA ARG A 364 -10.07 -7.16 16.40
C ARG A 364 -11.45 -7.43 16.99
N TYR A 365 -12.44 -7.82 16.20
CA TYR A 365 -13.82 -7.93 16.67
C TYR A 365 -14.40 -9.36 16.65
N ILE A 366 -13.97 -10.23 15.73
CA ILE A 366 -14.54 -11.58 15.59
C ILE A 366 -13.48 -12.64 15.92
N LYS A 367 -13.77 -13.42 16.96
CA LYS A 367 -12.94 -14.53 17.46
C LYS A 367 -13.06 -15.76 16.57
N SER A 368 -14.28 -16.11 16.14
CA SER A 368 -14.53 -17.23 15.22
C SER A 368 -15.88 -17.12 14.50
N THR A 369 -15.98 -17.79 13.37
CA THR A 369 -17.20 -17.99 12.57
C THR A 369 -17.34 -19.45 12.17
N GLU A 370 -18.56 -19.98 12.17
CA GLU A 370 -18.85 -21.35 11.74
C GLU A 370 -20.25 -21.43 11.10
N TRP A 371 -20.35 -22.05 9.92
CA TRP A 371 -21.63 -22.31 9.27
C TRP A 371 -22.22 -23.65 9.71
N VAL A 372 -23.33 -23.58 10.46
CA VAL A 372 -24.05 -24.76 10.96
C VAL A 372 -25.38 -24.95 10.24
N SER A 373 -25.75 -26.20 9.97
CA SER A 373 -27.09 -26.55 9.50
C SER A 373 -27.95 -26.96 10.69
N ARG A 374 -28.93 -26.13 11.02
CA ARG A 374 -29.78 -26.28 12.22
C ARG A 374 -31.26 -26.34 11.85
N PHE A 375 -32.05 -27.05 12.64
CA PHE A 375 -33.50 -26.98 12.50
C PHE A 375 -34.00 -25.62 12.99
N ASP A 376 -34.76 -24.91 12.16
CA ASP A 376 -35.43 -23.67 12.52
C ASP A 376 -36.94 -23.96 12.76
N PRO A 377 -37.46 -23.70 13.98
CA PRO A 377 -38.88 -23.88 14.29
C PRO A 377 -39.83 -23.00 13.46
N GLY A 378 -39.35 -21.86 12.93
CA GLY A 378 -40.17 -20.93 12.15
C GLY A 378 -40.49 -21.42 10.74
N THR A 379 -39.50 -21.98 10.06
CA THR A 379 -39.61 -22.54 8.70
C THR A 379 -39.86 -24.05 8.69
N ASN A 380 -39.82 -24.70 9.85
CA ASN A 380 -40.01 -26.15 10.05
C ASN A 380 -39.06 -27.01 9.18
N ARG A 381 -37.85 -26.53 8.92
CA ARG A 381 -36.84 -27.21 8.10
C ARG A 381 -35.43 -26.96 8.62
N LYS A 382 -34.44 -27.65 8.03
CA LYS A 382 -33.03 -27.35 8.28
C LYS A 382 -32.61 -26.14 7.45
N GLU A 383 -32.09 -25.11 8.13
CA GLU A 383 -31.56 -23.90 7.52
C GLU A 383 -30.08 -23.73 7.83
N TRP A 384 -29.41 -22.92 7.01
CA TRP A 384 -28.05 -22.48 7.27
C TRP A 384 -28.05 -21.28 8.21
N SER A 385 -27.25 -21.39 9.27
CA SER A 385 -27.04 -20.36 10.27
C SER A 385 -25.55 -20.15 10.45
N LEU A 386 -25.14 -18.90 10.52
CA LEU A 386 -23.76 -18.50 10.76
C LEU A 386 -23.59 -18.24 12.26
N ALA A 387 -22.91 -19.15 12.93
CA ALA A 387 -22.47 -19.00 14.30
C ALA A 387 -21.30 -18.01 14.35
N VAL A 388 -21.45 -16.90 15.08
CA VAL A 388 -20.45 -15.84 15.24
C VAL A 388 -20.08 -15.70 16.71
N THR A 389 -18.80 -15.79 17.01
CA THR A 389 -18.25 -15.48 18.33
C THR A 389 -17.40 -14.23 18.26
N LEU A 390 -17.74 -13.23 19.07
CA LEU A 390 -16.98 -11.98 19.16
C LEU A 390 -15.78 -12.10 20.10
N THR A 391 -14.75 -11.30 19.86
CA THR A 391 -13.71 -11.01 20.86
C THR A 391 -14.29 -10.13 21.98
N ASP A 392 -13.59 -10.01 23.11
CA ASP A 392 -13.99 -9.08 24.17
C ASP A 392 -14.03 -7.62 23.70
N GLU A 393 -13.22 -7.26 22.69
CA GLU A 393 -13.25 -5.94 22.06
C GLU A 393 -14.42 -5.79 21.08
N GLY A 394 -14.81 -6.86 20.37
CA GLY A 394 -16.01 -6.92 19.55
C GLY A 394 -17.29 -6.76 20.37
N LYS A 395 -17.38 -7.39 21.54
CA LYS A 395 -18.53 -7.27 22.46
C LYS A 395 -18.78 -5.82 22.92
N LYS A 396 -17.74 -4.98 23.00
CA LYS A 396 -17.87 -3.55 23.36
C LYS A 396 -18.45 -2.66 22.24
N GLN A 397 -18.52 -3.15 21.00
CA GLN A 397 -18.93 -2.35 19.85
C GLN A 397 -20.47 -2.30 19.67
N SER A 398 -21.22 -2.08 20.75
CA SER A 398 -22.69 -2.18 20.76
C SER A 398 -23.43 -0.93 20.27
N ASP A 399 -22.74 0.19 20.07
CA ASP A 399 -23.31 1.38 19.47
C ASP A 399 -23.48 1.22 17.94
N SER A 400 -24.19 2.16 17.28
CA SER A 400 -24.43 2.04 15.84
C SER A 400 -23.14 2.05 15.02
N HIS A 401 -22.15 2.86 15.42
CA HIS A 401 -20.90 2.99 14.67
C HIS A 401 -19.97 1.79 14.89
N GLY A 402 -19.88 1.27 16.11
CA GLY A 402 -19.12 0.07 16.44
C GLY A 402 -19.71 -1.19 15.81
N SER A 403 -21.03 -1.37 15.89
CA SER A 403 -21.69 -2.57 15.33
C SER A 403 -21.54 -2.64 13.80
N ASP A 404 -21.41 -1.50 13.12
CA ASP A 404 -21.00 -1.43 11.72
C ASP A 404 -19.57 -1.96 11.47
N LYS A 405 -18.60 -1.74 12.38
CA LYS A 405 -17.23 -2.29 12.26
C LYS A 405 -17.22 -3.80 12.41
N VAL A 406 -18.00 -4.32 13.36
CA VAL A 406 -18.15 -5.76 13.57
C VAL A 406 -18.87 -6.40 12.40
N TYR A 407 -19.93 -5.78 11.88
CA TYR A 407 -20.60 -6.26 10.68
C TYR A 407 -19.71 -6.20 9.45
N ALA A 408 -18.89 -5.15 9.31
CA ALA A 408 -17.88 -5.09 8.27
C ALA A 408 -16.88 -6.25 8.41
N GLU A 409 -16.35 -6.55 9.60
CA GLU A 409 -15.48 -7.72 9.79
C GLU A 409 -16.18 -9.04 9.43
N LEU A 410 -17.47 -9.19 9.77
CA LEU A 410 -18.27 -10.38 9.46
C LEU A 410 -18.48 -10.54 7.95
N LEU A 411 -18.96 -9.49 7.27
CA LEU A 411 -19.20 -9.49 5.83
C LEU A 411 -17.91 -9.73 5.04
N ARG A 412 -16.77 -9.23 5.54
CA ARG A 412 -15.44 -9.46 4.97
C ARG A 412 -14.98 -10.92 5.08
N LYS A 413 -15.28 -11.59 6.20
CA LYS A 413 -14.98 -13.02 6.43
C LYS A 413 -15.92 -13.95 5.64
N GLU A 414 -17.24 -13.70 5.71
CA GLU A 414 -18.26 -14.70 5.37
C GLU A 414 -19.18 -14.29 4.20
N GLY A 415 -19.17 -13.03 3.76
CA GLY A 415 -20.07 -12.49 2.74
C GLY A 415 -19.90 -13.04 1.31
N ARG A 416 -18.96 -13.96 1.11
CA ARG A 416 -18.76 -14.71 -0.15
C ARG A 416 -19.29 -16.14 -0.11
N ASP A 417 -19.60 -16.67 1.08
CA ASP A 417 -20.01 -18.05 1.20
C ASP A 417 -21.35 -18.27 0.47
N ALA A 418 -21.48 -19.39 -0.25
CA ALA A 418 -22.71 -19.71 -0.98
C ALA A 418 -23.94 -19.83 -0.07
N ARG A 419 -23.74 -20.02 1.25
CA ARG A 419 -24.79 -20.03 2.28
C ARG A 419 -25.27 -18.62 2.65
N TRP A 420 -24.44 -17.59 2.47
CA TRP A 420 -24.79 -16.19 2.74
C TRP A 420 -25.86 -15.63 1.80
N THR A 421 -26.07 -16.24 0.61
CA THR A 421 -27.02 -15.73 -0.40
C THR A 421 -27.93 -16.82 -0.98
N LYS A 422 -29.25 -16.58 -1.00
CA LYS A 422 -30.25 -17.28 -1.83
C LYS A 422 -31.24 -16.25 -2.39
N PRO A 423 -31.69 -16.30 -3.65
CA PRO A 423 -32.39 -15.18 -4.32
C PRO A 423 -33.77 -14.89 -3.69
N ALA A 424 -34.33 -13.67 -3.77
CA ALA A 424 -33.98 -12.49 -4.59
C ALA A 424 -33.84 -11.18 -3.76
N ASN A 425 -33.37 -10.10 -4.40
CA ASN A 425 -33.04 -8.77 -3.83
C ASN A 425 -31.74 -8.70 -2.99
N TYR A 426 -30.62 -8.60 -3.70
CA TYR A 426 -29.25 -8.45 -3.17
C TYR A 426 -29.08 -7.28 -2.16
N GLU A 427 -29.81 -6.18 -2.35
CA GLU A 427 -29.75 -5.00 -1.47
C GLU A 427 -30.53 -5.20 -0.17
N ALA A 428 -31.65 -5.94 -0.19
CA ALA A 428 -32.40 -6.29 1.00
C ALA A 428 -31.64 -7.30 1.90
N GLN A 429 -30.91 -8.24 1.30
CA GLN A 429 -30.16 -9.26 2.05
C GLN A 429 -28.89 -8.74 2.73
N ARG A 430 -28.19 -7.75 2.16
CA ARG A 430 -27.08 -7.09 2.90
C ARG A 430 -27.56 -6.43 4.20
N ASN A 431 -28.85 -6.14 4.31
CA ASN A 431 -29.44 -5.55 5.50
C ASN A 431 -29.99 -6.59 6.51
N THR A 432 -30.35 -7.82 6.11
CA THR A 432 -30.88 -8.82 7.08
C THR A 432 -29.82 -9.32 8.05
N MET A 433 -28.64 -9.75 7.56
CA MET A 433 -27.55 -10.21 8.43
C MET A 433 -27.06 -9.09 9.36
N ARG A 434 -27.01 -7.85 8.86
CA ARG A 434 -26.73 -6.66 9.67
C ARG A 434 -27.80 -6.43 10.73
N ARG A 435 -29.09 -6.50 10.37
CA ARG A 435 -30.22 -6.30 11.30
C ARG A 435 -30.19 -7.32 12.43
N GLN A 436 -29.91 -8.58 12.12
CA GLN A 436 -29.79 -9.65 13.11
C GLN A 436 -28.59 -9.42 14.04
N LEU A 437 -27.41 -9.09 13.51
CA LEU A 437 -26.22 -8.77 14.31
C LEU A 437 -26.46 -7.57 15.24
N VAL A 438 -27.07 -6.48 14.74
CA VAL A 438 -27.43 -5.32 15.56
C VAL A 438 -28.49 -5.66 16.61
N CYS A 439 -29.47 -6.49 16.28
CA CYS A 439 -30.45 -6.98 17.26
C CYS A 439 -29.77 -7.81 18.36
N HIS A 440 -28.78 -8.64 17.99
CA HIS A 440 -28.01 -9.42 18.94
C HIS A 440 -27.25 -8.53 19.94
N PHE A 441 -26.60 -7.45 19.48
CA PHE A 441 -26.04 -6.42 20.36
C PHE A 441 -27.08 -5.78 21.31
N GLN A 442 -28.35 -5.67 20.90
CA GLN A 442 -29.38 -4.97 21.67
C GLN A 442 -30.07 -5.83 22.74
N ILE A 443 -30.36 -7.10 22.46
CA ILE A 443 -31.19 -7.95 23.34
C ILE A 443 -30.65 -9.37 23.56
N ALA A 444 -29.50 -9.71 22.98
CA ALA A 444 -28.95 -11.06 23.04
C ALA A 444 -27.42 -11.11 23.20
N GLU A 445 -26.83 -10.06 23.78
CA GLU A 445 -25.38 -9.92 23.99
C GLU A 445 -24.76 -11.10 24.75
N ASN A 446 -25.53 -11.67 25.69
CA ASN A 446 -25.12 -12.80 26.54
C ASN A 446 -25.21 -14.17 25.85
N LYS A 447 -25.69 -14.25 24.60
CA LYS A 447 -25.63 -15.49 23.81
C LYS A 447 -24.25 -15.62 23.19
N GLU A 448 -23.67 -16.81 23.21
CA GLU A 448 -22.43 -17.12 22.49
C GLU A 448 -22.51 -18.58 21.98
N PRO A 449 -22.39 -18.85 20.66
CA PRO A 449 -22.29 -17.89 19.55
C PRO A 449 -23.62 -17.19 19.22
N TRP A 450 -23.55 -16.05 18.54
CA TRP A 450 -24.70 -15.45 17.86
C TRP A 450 -25.01 -16.23 16.59
N ASN A 451 -26.28 -16.40 16.26
CA ASN A 451 -26.70 -17.23 15.13
C ASN A 451 -27.41 -16.35 14.13
N LEU A 452 -26.79 -16.11 12.98
CA LEU A 452 -27.26 -15.18 11.95
C LEU A 452 -27.68 -15.97 10.70
N GLU A 453 -28.90 -15.76 10.25
CA GLU A 453 -29.61 -16.65 9.34
C GLU A 453 -30.00 -15.91 8.05
N PRO A 454 -29.34 -16.21 6.91
CA PRO A 454 -29.52 -15.45 5.66
C PRO A 454 -30.93 -15.49 5.05
N PHE A 455 -31.75 -16.48 5.41
CA PHE A 455 -33.12 -16.61 4.91
C PHE A 455 -34.12 -15.64 5.60
N ARG A 456 -33.76 -15.08 6.75
CA ARG A 456 -34.63 -14.19 7.54
C ARG A 456 -34.94 -12.91 6.76
N PRO A 457 -36.19 -12.41 6.75
CA PRO A 457 -36.51 -11.15 6.08
C PRO A 457 -35.81 -9.97 6.75
N TYR A 458 -35.54 -8.91 5.98
CA TYR A 458 -35.15 -7.63 6.56
C TYR A 458 -36.39 -6.94 7.17
N VAL A 459 -36.26 -6.51 8.42
CA VAL A 459 -37.30 -5.81 9.18
C VAL A 459 -36.70 -4.57 9.87
N THR A 460 -37.54 -3.70 10.44
CA THR A 460 -37.09 -2.57 11.25
C THR A 460 -36.39 -3.03 12.54
N ALA A 461 -35.68 -2.13 13.21
CA ALA A 461 -35.03 -2.43 14.49
C ALA A 461 -36.02 -2.94 15.55
N ARG A 462 -37.21 -2.32 15.60
CA ARG A 462 -38.28 -2.66 16.56
C ARG A 462 -38.87 -4.04 16.30
N GLU A 463 -39.15 -4.37 15.05
CA GLU A 463 -39.69 -5.69 14.67
C GLU A 463 -38.68 -6.80 14.97
N ALA A 464 -37.38 -6.57 14.69
CA ALA A 464 -36.33 -7.54 15.01
C ALA A 464 -36.24 -7.81 16.52
N THR A 465 -36.27 -6.79 17.37
CA THR A 465 -36.22 -6.98 18.83
C THR A 465 -37.51 -7.60 19.38
N GLN A 466 -38.68 -7.23 18.85
CA GLN A 466 -39.96 -7.87 19.19
C GLN A 466 -40.00 -9.36 18.81
N ALA A 467 -39.34 -9.74 17.70
CA ALA A 467 -39.20 -11.13 17.27
C ALA A 467 -38.03 -11.88 17.94
N GLY A 468 -37.39 -11.33 18.98
CA GLY A 468 -36.26 -11.99 19.66
C GLY A 468 -35.03 -12.20 18.77
N CYS A 469 -34.84 -11.33 17.77
CA CYS A 469 -33.90 -11.39 16.66
C CYS A 469 -34.19 -12.44 15.56
N ASN A 470 -35.32 -13.14 15.63
CA ASN A 470 -35.71 -14.21 14.70
C ASN A 470 -37.02 -13.88 13.93
N PRO A 471 -37.07 -12.82 13.11
CA PRO A 471 -38.25 -12.53 12.28
C PRO A 471 -38.49 -13.65 11.24
N LEU A 472 -39.71 -13.73 10.71
CA LEU A 472 -40.14 -14.69 9.68
C LEU A 472 -40.96 -13.98 8.60
#